data_AF-A0A0S2TED8-F1
#
_entry.id   AF-A0A0S2TED8-F1
#
_cell.length_a   1.000
_cell.length_b   1.000
_cell.length_c   1.000
_cell.angle_alpha   90.00
_cell.angle_beta   90.00
_cell.angle_gamma   90.00
#
_symmetry.space_group_name_H-M   'P 1'
#
loop_
_entity.id
_entity.type
_entity.pdbx_description
1 polymer ?
#
loop_
_entity_poly.entity_id
_entity_poly.type
_entity_poly.pdbx_seq_one_letter_code
_entity_poly.pdbx_strand_id
1 'polypeptide(L)' 'MASFGKDQRLHYSNAVKPSMVEGEKCLVVENSLKETNPTAFDYIMQFVRANRLQVSQVCETKITELEQQPGVKTG' A
#
# COMPACT_ATOMS: atom_id res chain seq x y z
N MET A 1 0.34 -20.83 -12.31
CA MET A 1 -1.05 -21.04 -11.89
C MET A 1 -1.21 -20.41 -10.51
N ALA A 2 -2.02 -19.36 -10.39
CA ALA A 2 -2.23 -18.65 -9.13
C ALA A 2 -3.37 -19.32 -8.34
N SER A 3 -3.17 -19.55 -7.03
CA SER A 3 -4.17 -20.10 -6.13
C SER A 3 -4.66 -19.02 -5.15
N PHE A 4 -5.97 -18.86 -5.07
CA PHE A 4 -6.65 -17.92 -4.17
C PHE A 4 -6.66 -18.48 -2.74
N GLY A 5 -6.06 -17.75 -1.80
CA GLY A 5 -6.25 -17.98 -0.36
C GLY A 5 -7.66 -17.55 0.07
N LYS A 6 -8.21 -18.26 1.07
CA LYS A 6 -9.63 -18.24 1.48
C LYS A 6 -10.20 -16.89 1.95
N ASP A 7 -9.36 -15.85 2.08
CA ASP A 7 -9.77 -14.55 2.59
C ASP A 7 -9.71 -13.40 1.58
N GLN A 8 -9.23 -13.62 0.33
CA GLN A 8 -9.08 -12.56 -0.71
C GLN A 8 -8.45 -11.23 -0.22
N ARG A 9 -7.76 -11.28 0.92
CA ARG A 9 -7.11 -10.13 1.54
C ARG A 9 -5.65 -10.25 1.22
N LEU A 10 -5.14 -9.25 0.51
CA LEU A 10 -3.72 -8.92 0.58
C LEU A 10 -3.41 -8.75 2.06
N HIS A 11 -2.74 -9.73 2.65
CA HIS A 11 -1.96 -9.49 3.86
C HIS A 11 -0.85 -8.55 3.42
N TYR A 12 -1.14 -7.26 3.39
CA TYR A 12 -0.11 -6.26 3.27
C TYR A 12 0.82 -6.50 4.45
N SER A 13 2.05 -6.94 4.18
CA SER A 13 3.13 -6.68 5.12
C SER A 13 3.02 -5.22 5.52
N ASN A 14 3.19 -4.87 6.80
CA ASN A 14 3.11 -3.48 7.32
C ASN A 14 3.83 -2.43 6.44
N ALA A 15 4.74 -2.87 5.58
CA ALA A 15 5.42 -2.13 4.55
C ALA A 15 4.57 -1.47 3.44
N VAL A 16 3.28 -1.79 3.27
CA VAL A 16 2.42 -1.09 2.30
C VAL A 16 1.07 -0.79 2.93
N LYS A 17 0.71 0.49 3.07
CA LYS A 17 -0.57 0.87 3.68
C LYS A 17 -1.21 2.08 2.99
N PRO A 18 -2.55 2.10 2.84
CA PRO A 18 -3.25 3.32 2.47
C PRO A 18 -3.16 4.33 3.62
N SER A 19 -2.87 5.59 3.34
CA SER A 19 -2.81 6.65 4.34
C SER A 19 -3.15 8.02 3.75
N MET A 20 -3.37 8.99 4.62
CA MET A 20 -3.50 10.39 4.24
C MET A 20 -2.14 11.07 4.41
N VAL A 21 -1.63 11.68 3.35
CA VAL A 21 -0.40 12.48 3.39
C VAL A 21 -0.79 13.90 3.03
N GLU A 22 -0.60 14.83 3.96
CA GLU A 22 -0.93 16.26 3.77
C GLU A 22 -2.37 16.51 3.28
N GLY A 23 -3.32 15.64 3.68
CA GLY A 23 -4.73 15.75 3.28
C GLY A 23 -5.09 15.04 1.96
N GLU A 24 -4.15 14.37 1.31
CA GLU A 24 -4.38 13.56 0.12
C GLU A 24 -4.29 12.07 0.40
N LYS A 25 -5.14 11.28 -0.28
CA LYS A 25 -5.10 9.81 -0.19
C LYS A 25 -3.90 9.27 -0.96
N CYS A 26 -2.97 8.65 -0.25
CA CYS A 26 -1.75 8.10 -0.79
C CYS A 26 -1.56 6.64 -0.39
N LEU A 27 -0.78 5.91 -1.18
CA LEU A 27 -0.27 4.59 -0.80
C LEU A 27 1.14 4.78 -0.25
N VAL A 28 1.32 4.55 1.03
CA VAL A 28 2.63 4.59 1.69
C VAL A 28 3.30 3.24 1.50
N VAL A 29 4.56 3.27 1.08
CA VAL A 29 5.41 2.10 0.88
C VAL A 29 6.69 2.30 1.68
N GLU A 30 6.97 1.40 2.62
CA GLU A 30 8.22 1.38 3.37
C GLU A 30 9.40 1.04 2.46
N ASN A 31 10.53 1.72 2.68
CA ASN A 31 11.73 1.48 1.88
C ASN A 31 12.28 0.06 2.03
N SER A 32 12.06 -0.57 3.20
CA SER A 32 12.47 -1.95 3.48
C SER A 32 11.79 -2.99 2.57
N LEU A 33 10.68 -2.63 1.91
CA LEU A 33 10.01 -3.51 0.95
C LEU A 33 10.92 -3.89 -0.22
N LYS A 34 11.80 -2.97 -0.64
CA LYS A 34 12.73 -3.22 -1.75
C LYS A 34 13.71 -4.36 -1.43
N GLU A 35 14.10 -4.49 -0.17
CA GLU A 35 15.05 -5.52 0.28
C GLU A 35 14.34 -6.81 0.67
N THR A 36 13.21 -6.70 1.37
CA THR A 36 12.46 -7.85 1.88
C THR A 36 11.64 -8.55 0.80
N ASN A 37 11.11 -7.81 -0.18
CA ASN A 37 10.32 -8.34 -1.29
C ASN A 37 10.46 -7.47 -2.54
N PRO A 38 11.60 -7.58 -3.27
CA PRO A 38 11.86 -6.77 -4.47
C PRO A 38 10.80 -6.96 -5.55
N THR A 39 10.25 -8.17 -5.70
CA THR A 39 9.18 -8.46 -6.66
C THR A 39 7.92 -7.64 -6.39
N ALA A 40 7.51 -7.51 -5.12
CA ALA A 40 6.35 -6.69 -4.75
C ALA A 40 6.62 -5.20 -4.98
N PHE A 41 7.84 -4.74 -4.66
CA PHE A 41 8.26 -3.37 -4.93
C PHE A 41 8.21 -3.06 -6.43
N ASP A 42 8.73 -3.94 -7.28
CA ASP A 42 8.71 -3.79 -8.74
C ASP A 42 7.28 -3.74 -9.30
N TYR A 43 6.38 -4.57 -8.77
CA TYR A 43 4.96 -4.53 -9.15
C TYR A 43 4.32 -3.16 -8.84
N ILE A 44 4.58 -2.60 -7.66
CA ILE A 44 4.09 -1.26 -7.29
C ILE A 44 4.68 -0.21 -8.22
N MET A 45 5.98 -0.26 -8.49
CA MET A 45 6.63 0.70 -9.38
C MET A 45 6.11 0.59 -10.83
N GLN A 46 5.79 -0.61 -11.29
CA GLN A 46 5.13 -0.82 -12.58
C GLN A 46 3.74 -0.20 -12.59
N PHE A 47 2.95 -0.40 -11.53
CA PHE A 47 1.62 0.20 -11.39
C PHE A 47 1.68 1.73 -11.40
N VAL A 48 2.64 2.32 -10.68
CA VAL A 48 2.90 3.77 -10.69
C VAL A 48 3.17 4.26 -12.11
N ARG A 49 4.07 3.60 -12.85
CA ARG A 49 4.42 3.98 -14.23
C ARG A 49 3.25 3.85 -15.19
N ALA A 50 2.50 2.74 -15.10
CA ALA A 50 1.35 2.47 -15.96
C ALA A 50 0.25 3.53 -15.78
N ASN A 51 0.05 3.99 -14.54
CA ASN A 51 -0.99 4.98 -14.19
C ASN A 51 -0.45 6.41 -14.11
N ARG A 52 0.84 6.65 -14.42
CA ARG A 52 1.51 7.95 -14.33
C ARG A 52 1.33 8.63 -12.97
N LEU A 53 1.36 7.83 -11.90
CA LEU A 53 1.25 8.33 -10.53
C LEU A 53 2.55 9.01 -10.11
N GLN A 54 2.43 9.99 -9.22
CA GLN A 54 3.60 10.65 -8.61
C GLN A 54 4.11 9.83 -7.43
N VAL A 55 5.43 9.80 -7.26
CA VAL A 55 6.09 9.15 -6.12
C VAL A 55 6.91 10.21 -5.40
N SER A 56 6.66 10.35 -4.10
CA SER A 56 7.34 11.30 -3.24
C SER A 56 7.84 10.59 -1.99
N GLN A 57 9.04 10.93 -1.55
CA GLN A 57 9.53 10.48 -0.25
C GLN A 57 8.91 11.36 0.84
N VAL A 58 8.30 10.72 1.83
CA VAL A 58 7.67 11.41 2.97
C VAL A 58 8.21 10.88 4.28
N CYS A 59 8.41 11.77 5.24
CA CYS A 59 8.72 11.38 6.60
C CYS A 59 7.46 10.86 7.29
N GLU A 60 7.62 9.94 8.24
CA GLU A 60 6.51 9.32 8.96
C GLU A 60 5.60 10.33 9.68
N THR A 61 6.16 11.44 10.15
CA THR A 61 5.42 12.53 10.80
C THR A 61 4.37 13.21 9.92
N LYS A 62 4.42 13.02 8.59
CA LYS A 62 3.44 13.56 7.63
C LYS A 62 2.33 12.57 7.28
N ILE A 63 2.46 11.32 7.72
CA ILE A 63 1.51 10.26 7.43
C ILE A 63 0.44 10.27 8.53
N THR A 64 -0.78 10.59 8.14
CA THR A 64 -1.96 10.43 8.99
C THR A 64 -2.65 9.13 8.59
N GLU A 65 -2.98 8.30 9.58
CA GLU A 65 -3.69 7.05 9.30
C GLU A 65 -5.08 7.38 8.76
N LEU A 66 -5.37 6.86 7.56
CA LEU A 66 -6.77 6.68 7.17
C LEU A 66 -7.34 5.73 8.21
N GLU A 67 -8.26 6.21 9.05
CA GLU A 67 -9.03 5.33 9.91
C GLU A 67 -9.65 4.26 9.01
N GLN A 68 -9.12 3.04 9.10
CA GLN A 68 -9.62 1.91 8.36
C GLN A 68 -11.02 1.65 8.91
N GLN A 69 -12.05 2.04 8.15
CA GLN A 69 -13.43 1.76 8.53
C GLN A 69 -13.54 0.29 8.93
N PRO A 70 -14.04 -0.03 10.14
CA PRO A 70 -14.27 -1.41 10.53
C PRO A 70 -15.23 -2.02 9.51
N GLY A 71 -14.82 -3.18 8.99
CA GLY A 71 -15.37 -3.81 7.80
C GLY A 71 -16.88 -3.76 7.69
N VAL A 72 -17.33 -3.64 6.43
CA VAL A 72 -18.70 -3.87 5.98
C VAL A 72 -19.31 -5.03 6.79
N LYS A 73 -20.25 -4.70 7.67
CA LYS A 73 -21.13 -5.70 8.31
C LYS A 73 -22.06 -6.20 7.22
N THR A 74 -21.71 -7.33 6.61
CA THR A 74 -22.67 -8.09 5.80
C THR A 74 -23.70 -8.65 6.76
N GLY A 75 -24.95 -8.16 6.65
CA GLY A 75 -26.12 -8.73 7.31
C GLY A 75 -26.62 -9.99 6.60
#